data_AF-Q26CT3-F1
#
_entry.id   AF-Q26CT3-F1
#
_cell.length_a   1.000
_cell.length_b   1.000
_cell.length_c   1.000
_cell.angle_alpha   90.00
_cell.angle_beta   90.00
_cell.angle_gamma   90.00
#
_symmetry.space_group_name_H-M   'P 1'
#
loop_
_entity.id
_entity.type
_entity.pdbx_description
1 polymer ?
#
loop_
_entity_poly.entity_id
_entity_poly.type
_entity_poly.pdbx_seq_one_letter_code
_entity_poly.pdbx_strand_id
1 'polypeptide(L)'
;MRLLGLLILIFMTSSCYQVERNCSNFRTGTFTWEQESGGKLFKTSFTRTEDLQIETYEGVVDSSRVEWINDCEWRIIPINPKTNADSRAYLFRILNTTEDSYTFEFKQSGRDQTYQGIAVKQ
;
A
#
# COMPACT_ATOMS: atom_id res chain seq x y z
N MET A 1 -26.05 23.21 43.23
CA MET A 1 -26.35 22.67 41.88
C MET A 1 -25.67 23.53 40.79
N ARG A 2 -24.34 23.69 40.83
CA ARG A 2 -23.59 24.42 39.78
C ARG A 2 -22.35 23.67 39.28
N LEU A 3 -21.84 22.68 40.03
CA LEU A 3 -20.68 21.87 39.62
C LEU A 3 -21.03 20.61 38.80
N LEU A 4 -22.30 20.18 38.77
CA LEU A 4 -22.68 18.92 38.12
C LEU A 4 -22.75 19.03 36.58
N GLY A 5 -22.88 20.25 36.05
CA GLY A 5 -22.91 20.49 34.60
C GLY A 5 -21.52 20.44 33.94
N LEU A 6 -20.44 20.57 34.72
CA LEU A 6 -19.08 20.60 34.16
C LEU A 6 -18.51 19.20 33.86
N LEU A 7 -19.05 18.15 34.48
CA LEU A 7 -18.54 16.78 34.32
C LEU A 7 -19.00 16.11 33.00
N ILE A 8 -20.07 16.63 32.39
CA ILE A 8 -20.69 16.06 31.18
C ILE A 8 -20.00 16.57 29.90
N LEU A 9 -19.25 17.68 29.97
CA LEU A 9 -18.58 18.26 28.80
C LEU A 9 -17.26 17.55 28.45
N ILE A 10 -16.69 16.74 29.36
CA ILE A 10 -15.38 16.10 29.17
C ILE A 10 -15.48 14.77 28.40
N PHE A 11 -16.68 14.20 28.24
CA PHE A 11 -16.86 12.88 27.62
C PHE A 11 -17.04 12.89 26.08
N MET A 12 -16.98 14.06 25.42
CA MET A 12 -17.22 14.15 23.96
C MET A 12 -15.97 14.21 23.08
N THR A 13 -14.76 14.05 23.62
CA THR A 13 -13.52 14.24 22.81
C THR A 13 -12.74 12.97 22.47
N SER A 14 -13.26 11.76 22.74
CA SER A 14 -12.63 10.53 22.26
C SER A 14 -13.13 10.16 20.85
N SER A 15 -12.87 11.00 19.84
CA SER A 15 -12.93 10.52 18.45
C SER A 15 -11.66 9.70 18.19
N CYS A 16 -11.70 8.43 18.56
CA CYS A 16 -10.71 7.47 18.09
C CYS A 16 -10.94 7.34 16.58
N TYR A 17 -10.09 7.97 15.76
CA TYR A 17 -10.08 7.72 14.31
C TYR A 17 -9.71 6.23 14.14
N GLN A 18 -10.71 5.37 13.96
CA GLN A 18 -10.48 3.99 13.60
C GLN A 18 -9.94 3.98 12.17
N VAL A 19 -8.66 3.66 12.02
CA VAL A 19 -8.06 3.43 10.71
C VAL A 19 -8.68 2.15 10.15
N GLU A 20 -9.53 2.30 9.14
CA GLU A 20 -10.09 1.15 8.44
C GLU A 20 -8.95 0.39 7.74
N ARG A 21 -8.92 -0.93 7.94
CA ARG A 21 -7.86 -1.81 7.45
C ARG A 21 -8.45 -3.15 6.99
N ASN A 22 -9.12 -3.12 5.85
CA ASN A 22 -9.73 -4.28 5.21
C ASN A 22 -8.81 -4.85 4.10
N CYS A 23 -7.59 -5.26 4.47
CA CYS A 23 -6.52 -5.60 3.52
C CYS A 23 -6.89 -6.75 2.56
N SER A 24 -7.69 -7.71 3.01
CA SER A 24 -8.15 -8.84 2.19
C SER A 24 -8.88 -8.42 0.93
N ASN A 25 -9.59 -7.29 0.95
CA ASN A 25 -10.31 -6.74 -0.21
C ASN A 25 -9.39 -6.29 -1.35
N PHE A 26 -8.11 -6.08 -1.03
CA PHE A 26 -7.10 -5.57 -1.94
C PHE A 26 -6.08 -6.63 -2.36
N ARG A 27 -6.18 -7.87 -1.88
CA ARG A 27 -5.19 -8.92 -2.22
C ARG A 27 -5.07 -9.17 -3.72
N THR A 28 -6.19 -9.13 -4.43
CA THR A 28 -6.24 -9.30 -5.88
C THR A 28 -7.05 -8.20 -6.53
N GLY A 29 -6.80 -7.97 -7.82
CA GLY A 29 -7.49 -6.96 -8.61
C GLY A 29 -6.55 -6.21 -9.56
N THR A 30 -7.12 -5.22 -10.23
CA THR A 30 -6.38 -4.28 -11.06
C THR A 30 -6.32 -2.95 -10.33
N PHE A 31 -5.14 -2.38 -10.28
CA PHE A 31 -4.85 -1.20 -9.50
C PHE A 31 -4.11 -0.19 -10.36
N THR A 32 -4.24 1.05 -9.96
CA THR A 32 -3.44 2.15 -10.47
C THR A 32 -2.92 2.94 -9.28
N TRP A 33 -1.62 3.21 -9.27
CA TRP A 33 -1.03 4.07 -8.26
C TRP A 33 -0.15 5.13 -8.90
N GLU A 34 -0.04 6.25 -8.20
CA GLU A 34 0.74 7.40 -8.64
C GLU A 34 1.81 7.70 -7.59
N GLN A 35 3.02 7.97 -8.06
CA GLN A 35 4.15 8.37 -7.24
C GLN A 35 4.77 9.64 -7.82
N GLU A 36 4.96 10.65 -6.98
CA GLU A 36 5.76 11.82 -7.35
C GLU A 36 7.25 11.52 -7.14
N SER A 37 8.06 11.75 -8.17
CA SER A 37 9.51 11.67 -8.10
C SER A 37 10.14 12.78 -8.94
N GLY A 38 10.97 13.62 -8.32
CA GLY A 38 11.66 14.71 -9.02
C GLY A 38 10.73 15.71 -9.73
N GLY A 39 9.55 15.98 -9.18
CA GLY A 39 8.55 16.91 -9.76
C GLY A 39 7.76 16.34 -10.94
N LYS A 40 7.85 15.04 -11.21
CA LYS A 40 7.00 14.33 -12.18
C LYS A 40 6.12 13.31 -11.46
N LEU A 41 4.86 13.25 -11.88
CA LEU A 41 3.92 12.20 -11.48
C LEU A 41 4.12 10.99 -12.37
N PHE A 42 4.53 9.88 -11.77
CA PHE A 42 4.62 8.59 -12.43
C PHE A 42 3.41 7.75 -12.10
N LYS A 43 2.76 7.21 -13.12
CA LYS A 43 1.59 6.36 -12.99
C LYS A 43 1.96 4.93 -13.34
N THR A 44 1.59 4.01 -12.46
CA THR A 44 1.80 2.58 -12.65
C THR A 44 0.46 1.89 -12.57
N SER A 45 0.15 1.06 -13.56
CA SER A 45 -1.03 0.19 -13.52
C SER A 45 -0.57 -1.26 -13.39
N PHE A 46 -1.23 -2.02 -12.52
CA PHE A 46 -0.86 -3.42 -12.29
C PHE A 46 -2.08 -4.28 -12.01
N THR A 47 -2.02 -5.53 -12.46
CA THR A 47 -2.99 -6.57 -12.10
C THR A 47 -2.30 -7.59 -11.20
N ARG A 48 -2.91 -7.86 -10.05
CA ARG A 48 -2.42 -8.80 -9.05
C ARG A 48 -3.38 -9.96 -8.86
N THR A 49 -2.85 -11.17 -8.98
CA THR A 49 -3.47 -12.45 -8.58
C THR A 49 -2.89 -12.90 -7.24
N GLU A 50 -3.25 -14.11 -6.78
CA GLU A 50 -2.73 -14.65 -5.53
C GLU A 50 -1.20 -14.81 -5.50
N ASP A 51 -0.59 -15.11 -6.65
CA ASP A 51 0.82 -15.50 -6.78
C ASP A 51 1.61 -14.68 -7.82
N LEU A 52 0.94 -13.82 -8.61
CA LEU A 52 1.55 -13.06 -9.69
C LEU A 52 1.07 -11.59 -9.69
N GLN A 53 1.97 -10.68 -10.04
CA GLN A 53 1.66 -9.30 -10.38
C GLN A 53 2.26 -8.98 -11.75
N ILE A 54 1.44 -8.43 -12.64
CA ILE A 54 1.86 -7.88 -13.92
C ILE A 54 1.67 -6.38 -13.85
N GLU A 55 2.75 -5.62 -13.98
CA GLU A 55 2.72 -4.16 -13.89
C GLU A 55 3.22 -3.49 -15.16
N THR A 56 2.70 -2.30 -15.43
CA THR A 56 3.13 -1.43 -16.52
C THR A 56 3.59 -0.11 -15.93
N TYR A 57 4.87 0.19 -16.09
CA TYR A 57 5.52 1.43 -15.67
C TYR A 57 6.20 2.08 -16.87
N GLU A 58 5.84 3.33 -17.19
CA GLU A 58 6.37 4.07 -18.35
C GLU A 58 6.32 3.29 -19.69
N GLY A 59 5.28 2.46 -19.87
CA GLY A 59 5.10 1.63 -21.06
C GLY A 59 5.92 0.34 -21.09
N VAL A 60 6.73 0.09 -20.05
CA VAL A 60 7.44 -1.17 -19.85
C VAL A 60 6.57 -2.11 -19.01
N VAL A 61 6.35 -3.32 -19.50
CA VAL A 61 5.64 -4.38 -18.77
C VAL A 61 6.64 -5.26 -18.04
N ASP A 62 6.42 -5.48 -16.75
CA ASP A 62 7.19 -6.43 -15.93
C ASP A 62 6.26 -7.38 -15.18
N SER A 63 6.81 -8.54 -14.82
CA SER A 63 6.12 -9.60 -14.10
C SER A 63 6.88 -9.98 -12.84
N SER A 64 6.16 -10.05 -11.74
CA SER A 64 6.73 -10.38 -10.44
C SER A 64 5.86 -11.41 -9.71
N ARG A 65 6.52 -12.28 -8.95
CA ARG A 65 5.84 -13.21 -8.04
C ARG A 65 5.39 -12.47 -6.79
N VAL A 66 4.19 -12.77 -6.34
CA VAL A 66 3.59 -12.22 -5.11
C VAL A 66 3.65 -13.26 -4.01
N GLU A 67 4.12 -12.84 -2.83
CA GLU A 67 4.11 -13.70 -1.65
C GLU A 67 3.59 -12.93 -0.42
N TRP A 68 2.45 -13.36 0.11
CA TRP A 68 1.84 -12.78 1.29
C TRP A 68 2.53 -13.26 2.57
N ILE A 69 2.88 -12.32 3.45
CA ILE A 69 3.45 -12.57 4.77
C ILE A 69 2.30 -12.65 5.79
N ASN A 70 1.32 -11.76 5.65
CA ASN A 70 0.06 -11.75 6.38
C ASN A 70 -1.01 -11.02 5.53
N ASP A 71 -2.14 -10.65 6.10
CA ASP A 71 -3.22 -10.03 5.33
C ASP A 71 -2.90 -8.65 4.75
N CYS A 72 -1.99 -7.90 5.37
CA CYS A 72 -1.65 -6.53 4.99
C CYS A 72 -0.22 -6.38 4.47
N GLU A 73 0.60 -7.42 4.56
CA GLU A 73 2.02 -7.38 4.19
C GLU A 73 2.33 -8.47 3.16
N TRP A 74 3.05 -8.07 2.11
CA TRP A 74 3.48 -8.98 1.06
C TRP A 74 4.83 -8.54 0.51
N ARG A 75 5.46 -9.44 -0.24
CA ARG A 75 6.63 -9.12 -1.04
C ARG A 75 6.38 -9.39 -2.51
N ILE A 76 7.01 -8.58 -3.34
CA ILE A 76 7.05 -8.69 -4.79
C ILE A 76 8.47 -9.09 -5.18
N ILE A 77 8.61 -10.20 -5.90
CA ILE A 77 9.90 -10.74 -6.34
C ILE A 77 9.94 -10.73 -7.87
N PRO A 78 10.84 -9.95 -8.49
CA PRO A 78 10.97 -9.91 -9.95
C PRO A 78 11.29 -11.29 -10.53
N ILE A 79 10.57 -11.69 -11.59
CA ILE A 79 10.74 -13.01 -12.21
C ILE A 79 11.98 -13.05 -13.11
N ASN A 80 12.28 -11.96 -13.82
CA ASN A 80 13.37 -11.87 -14.79
C ASN A 80 14.30 -10.67 -14.52
N PRO A 81 14.99 -10.61 -13.37
CA PRO A 81 15.88 -9.49 -13.06
C PRO A 81 17.09 -9.46 -14.00
N LYS A 82 17.43 -8.27 -14.50
CA LYS A 82 18.61 -8.06 -15.37
C LYS A 82 19.89 -7.87 -14.56
N THR A 83 19.77 -7.39 -13.33
CA THR A 83 20.89 -7.15 -12.41
C THR A 83 20.62 -7.72 -11.02
N ASN A 84 21.67 -7.89 -10.22
CA ASN A 84 21.55 -8.27 -8.80
C ASN A 84 20.82 -7.22 -7.95
N ALA A 85 20.77 -5.96 -8.40
CA ALA A 85 19.99 -4.93 -7.74
C ALA A 85 18.49 -5.15 -8.01
N ASP A 86 18.16 -5.51 -9.24
CA ASP A 86 16.77 -5.78 -9.67
C ASP A 86 16.23 -7.07 -9.08
N SER A 87 17.08 -8.04 -8.73
CA SER A 87 16.62 -9.30 -8.12
C SER A 87 16.14 -9.15 -6.67
N ARG A 88 16.28 -7.96 -6.07
CA ARG A 88 15.86 -7.71 -4.69
C ARG A 88 14.35 -7.56 -4.61
N ALA A 89 13.75 -8.31 -3.70
CA ALA A 89 12.33 -8.19 -3.42
C ALA A 89 11.96 -6.81 -2.87
N TYR A 90 10.77 -6.34 -3.19
CA TYR A 90 10.15 -5.18 -2.55
C TYR A 90 9.14 -5.68 -1.52
N LEU A 91 9.21 -5.16 -0.30
CA LEU A 91 8.30 -5.47 0.78
C LEU A 91 7.28 -4.34 0.90
N PHE A 92 6.01 -4.70 0.94
CA PHE A 92 4.90 -3.78 0.99
C PHE A 92 4.06 -4.01 2.24
N ARG A 93 3.45 -2.95 2.75
CA ARG A 93 2.52 -2.98 3.88
C ARG A 93 1.38 -1.99 3.69
N ILE A 94 0.14 -2.46 3.77
CA ILE A 94 -1.05 -1.60 3.80
C ILE A 94 -1.11 -0.86 5.14
N LEU A 95 -1.24 0.47 5.07
CA LEU A 95 -1.38 1.35 6.23
C LEU A 95 -2.84 1.61 6.58
N ASN A 96 -3.65 1.93 5.56
CA ASN A 96 -5.08 2.21 5.66
C ASN A 96 -5.79 1.78 4.36
N THR A 97 -7.10 1.62 4.43
CA THR A 97 -7.96 1.30 3.29
C THR A 97 -9.16 2.25 3.23
N THR A 98 -9.65 2.54 2.04
CA THR A 98 -10.98 3.10 1.76
C THR A 98 -11.84 2.04 1.06
N GLU A 99 -13.01 2.42 0.54
CA GLU A 99 -13.86 1.54 -0.27
C GLU A 99 -13.15 1.02 -1.54
N ASP A 100 -12.38 1.89 -2.19
CA ASP A 100 -11.80 1.67 -3.52
C ASP A 100 -10.27 1.83 -3.55
N SER A 101 -9.62 2.19 -2.44
CA SER A 101 -8.18 2.46 -2.42
C SER A 101 -7.50 1.97 -1.15
N TYR A 102 -6.17 1.92 -1.18
CA TYR A 102 -5.37 1.71 0.01
C TYR A 102 -4.09 2.53 -0.03
N THR A 103 -3.72 3.09 1.13
CA THR A 103 -2.39 3.67 1.32
C THR A 103 -1.45 2.57 1.74
N PHE A 104 -0.28 2.50 1.12
CA PHE A 104 0.76 1.53 1.47
C PHE A 104 2.11 2.21 1.67
N GLU A 105 2.97 1.52 2.38
CA GLU A 105 4.40 1.77 2.34
C GLU A 105 5.13 0.62 1.68
N PHE A 106 6.30 0.90 1.10
CA PHE A 106 7.15 -0.11 0.53
C PHE A 106 8.64 0.22 0.67
N LYS A 107 9.46 -0.83 0.68
CA LYS A 107 10.92 -0.72 0.70
C LYS A 107 11.56 -1.87 -0.07
N GLN A 108 12.73 -1.62 -0.63
CA GLN A 108 13.54 -2.69 -1.21
C GLN A 108 14.25 -3.48 -0.11
N SER A 109 14.31 -4.80 -0.25
CA SER A 109 15.02 -5.67 0.70
C SER A 109 16.49 -5.25 0.86
N GLY A 110 16.94 -5.14 2.11
CA GLY A 110 18.28 -4.67 2.45
C GLY A 110 18.50 -3.16 2.29
N ARG A 111 17.43 -2.36 2.19
CA ARG A 111 17.46 -0.90 2.24
C ARG A 111 16.60 -0.40 3.41
N ASP A 112 17.04 0.69 4.04
CA ASP A 112 16.31 1.33 5.14
C ASP A 112 15.28 2.35 4.64
N GLN A 113 15.49 2.88 3.44
CA GLN A 113 14.61 3.88 2.86
C GLN A 113 13.24 3.27 2.53
N THR A 114 12.20 3.91 3.07
CA THR A 114 10.80 3.51 2.89
C THR A 114 10.07 4.62 2.14
N TYR A 115 9.20 4.23 1.23
CA TYR A 115 8.36 5.11 0.42
C TYR A 115 6.89 4.82 0.70
N GLN A 116 6.03 5.77 0.37
CA GLN A 116 4.57 5.62 0.51
C GLN A 116 3.88 5.94 -0.82
N GLY A 117 2.72 5.33 -1.02
CA GLY A 117 1.89 5.51 -2.19
C GLY A 117 0.44 5.18 -1.90
N ILE A 118 -0.44 5.54 -2.83
CA ILE A 118 -1.87 5.23 -2.79
C ILE A 118 -2.21 4.45 -4.06
N ALA A 119 -2.76 3.26 -3.89
CA ALA A 119 -3.26 2.44 -4.97
C ALA A 119 -4.79 2.48 -4.99
N VAL A 120 -5.36 2.78 -6.15
CA VAL A 120 -6.81 2.80 -6.42
C VAL A 120 -7.17 1.55 -7.22
N LYS A 121 -8.12 0.79 -6.71
CA LYS A 121 -8.70 -0.39 -7.37
C LYS A 121 -9.59 0.08 -8.52
N GLN A 122 -9.43 -0.53 -9.69
CA GLN A 122 -10.24 -0.28 -10.88
C GLN A 122 -11.47 -1.20 -10.92
#